data_AF-A0A7L3NLU0-F1
#
_entry.id   AF-A0A7L3NLU0-F1
#
_cell.length_a   1.000
_cell.length_b   1.000
_cell.length_c   1.000
_cell.angle_alpha   90.00
_cell.angle_beta   90.00
_cell.angle_gamma   90.00
#
_symmetry.space_group_name_H-M   'P 1'
#
loop_
_entity.id
_entity.type
_entity.pdbx_description
1 polymer ?
#
loop_
_entity_poly.entity_id
_entity_poly.type
_entity_poly.pdbx_seq_one_letter_code
_entity_poly.pdbx_strand_id
1 'polypeptide(L)'
;ILGAVSLAGVESGLWSVKGGNKLVCTGLLYASKAEVIPGTVVSIEPKIRPRLTGDPVKLYQVMYNTTSGLTGDTYDIVVIAAPLGHKMADITFKNFTPPIPEFPNPYHQTVTTLVHGRLNASFFGYRDPSAFHLGAIFTTENPKLFVSSLGVVSPVEGAERNPSSPLAVWKVFSQEELSKEQLRSLFSSYDSVRVKKWLAYPHYSPPEKLPPVILHDDIYYLNGVERAASAMEMSAIAAKNAALLAYHRWYGNTHLIDQEDLHEKLKTEL
;
A
#
# COMPACT_ATOMS: atom_id res chain seq x y z
N ILE A 1 2.00 -7.43 14.28
CA ILE A 1 1.51 -6.51 13.23
C ILE A 1 1.09 -7.29 11.98
N LEU A 2 1.94 -8.12 11.36
CA LEU A 2 1.58 -8.97 10.21
C LEU A 2 0.28 -9.78 10.38
N GLY A 3 0.13 -10.48 11.51
CA GLY A 3 -1.07 -11.27 11.80
C GLY A 3 -2.36 -10.46 11.99
N ALA A 4 -2.26 -9.15 12.24
CA ALA A 4 -3.42 -8.27 12.32
C ALA A 4 -3.85 -7.78 10.92
N VAL A 5 -2.91 -7.59 9.99
CA VAL A 5 -3.19 -7.20 8.60
C VAL A 5 -3.91 -8.33 7.85
N SER A 6 -3.56 -9.61 8.11
CA SER A 6 -4.31 -10.74 7.56
C SER A 6 -5.72 -10.84 8.15
N LEU A 7 -5.93 -10.44 9.41
CA LEU A 7 -7.22 -10.43 10.09
C LEU A 7 -8.13 -9.26 9.66
N ALA A 8 -7.53 -8.12 9.30
CA ALA A 8 -8.23 -6.90 8.90
C ALA A 8 -9.18 -7.11 7.71
N GLY A 9 -8.98 -8.14 6.88
CA GLY A 9 -9.88 -8.48 5.77
C GLY A 9 -11.17 -9.20 6.16
N VAL A 10 -11.36 -9.58 7.43
CA VAL A 10 -12.47 -10.43 7.89
C VAL A 10 -13.24 -9.84 9.09
N GLU A 11 -12.79 -8.71 9.64
CA GLU A 11 -13.53 -8.00 10.69
C GLU A 11 -14.95 -7.61 10.24
N SER A 12 -15.90 -7.64 11.17
CA SER A 12 -17.24 -7.12 10.93
C SER A 12 -17.21 -5.59 10.79
N GLY A 13 -17.98 -5.03 9.85
CA GLY A 13 -18.04 -3.58 9.64
C GLY A 13 -17.04 -3.03 8.61
N LEU A 14 -16.39 -3.90 7.82
CA LEU A 14 -15.59 -3.48 6.68
C LEU A 14 -16.45 -2.84 5.59
N TRP A 15 -15.98 -1.70 5.08
CA TRP A 15 -16.63 -0.95 4.02
C TRP A 15 -16.07 -1.36 2.67
N SER A 16 -16.92 -1.37 1.65
CA SER A 16 -16.51 -1.58 0.27
C SER A 16 -17.21 -0.57 -0.64
N VAL A 17 -16.50 -0.11 -1.65
CA VAL A 17 -17.03 0.89 -2.59
C VAL A 17 -17.66 0.18 -3.77
N LYS A 18 -18.91 0.56 -4.12
CA LYS A 18 -19.57 0.06 -5.33
C LYS A 18 -18.77 0.48 -6.56
N GLY A 19 -18.33 -0.49 -7.37
CA GLY A 19 -17.38 -0.27 -8.47
C GLY A 19 -15.90 -0.51 -8.10
N GLY A 20 -15.63 -0.85 -6.83
CA GLY A 20 -14.33 -1.28 -6.32
C GLY A 20 -13.58 -0.19 -5.55
N ASN A 21 -12.78 -0.60 -4.55
CA ASN A 21 -12.04 0.31 -3.67
C ASN A 21 -11.01 1.19 -4.41
N LYS A 22 -10.64 0.87 -5.66
CA LYS A 22 -9.84 1.76 -6.52
C LYS A 22 -10.45 3.17 -6.67
N LEU A 23 -11.77 3.28 -6.55
CA LEU A 23 -12.49 4.54 -6.65
C LEU A 23 -12.21 5.48 -5.48
N VAL A 24 -11.72 4.98 -4.34
CA VAL A 24 -11.30 5.83 -3.21
C VAL A 24 -10.18 6.76 -3.66
N CYS A 25 -9.10 6.21 -4.23
CA CYS A 25 -7.97 7.01 -4.70
C CYS A 25 -8.38 7.93 -5.86
N THR A 26 -9.21 7.45 -6.79
CA THR A 26 -9.72 8.28 -7.89
C THR A 26 -10.56 9.45 -7.38
N GLY A 27 -11.43 9.21 -6.39
CA GLY A 27 -12.25 10.24 -5.77
C GLY A 27 -11.42 11.28 -5.01
N LEU A 28 -10.38 10.84 -4.30
CA LEU A 28 -9.45 11.75 -3.60
C LEU A 28 -8.67 12.64 -4.58
N LEU A 29 -8.17 12.09 -5.70
CA LEU A 29 -7.50 12.86 -6.74
C LEU A 29 -8.44 13.89 -7.38
N TYR A 30 -9.69 13.51 -7.63
CA TYR A 30 -10.70 14.45 -8.13
C TYR A 30 -10.99 15.57 -7.11
N ALA A 31 -11.16 15.22 -5.84
CA ALA A 31 -11.49 16.17 -4.78
C ALA A 31 -10.32 17.13 -4.46
N SER A 32 -9.08 16.68 -4.58
CA SER A 32 -7.89 17.51 -4.33
C SER A 32 -7.69 18.61 -5.37
N LYS A 33 -8.33 18.50 -6.54
CA LYS A 33 -8.12 19.37 -7.71
C LYS A 33 -6.66 19.40 -8.17
N ALA A 34 -5.89 18.37 -7.83
CA ALA A 34 -4.50 18.25 -8.26
C ALA A 34 -4.43 18.05 -9.78
N GLU A 35 -3.44 18.65 -10.40
CA GLU A 35 -3.09 18.33 -11.79
C GLU A 35 -2.41 16.96 -11.82
N VAL A 36 -3.02 16.01 -12.52
CA VAL A 36 -2.46 14.67 -12.69
C VAL A 36 -1.74 14.60 -14.02
N ILE A 37 -0.42 14.43 -13.97
CA ILE A 37 0.42 14.24 -15.15
C ILE A 37 0.66 12.73 -15.34
N PRO A 38 0.10 12.09 -16.38
CA PRO A 38 0.36 10.68 -16.64
C PRO A 38 1.79 10.46 -17.13
N GLY A 39 2.64 9.93 -16.25
CA GLY A 39 4.03 9.63 -16.59
C GLY A 39 4.76 8.87 -15.49
N THR A 40 5.93 8.35 -15.83
CA THR A 40 6.80 7.64 -14.90
C THR A 40 8.00 8.52 -14.56
N VAL A 41 8.17 8.87 -13.29
CA VAL A 41 9.34 9.63 -12.82
C VAL A 41 10.61 8.81 -13.02
N VAL A 42 11.63 9.40 -13.64
CA VAL A 42 12.92 8.74 -13.92
C VAL A 42 14.06 9.29 -13.08
N SER A 43 14.04 10.59 -12.77
CA SER A 43 15.06 11.17 -11.90
C SER A 43 14.61 12.44 -11.19
N ILE A 44 15.19 12.66 -10.02
CA ILE A 44 15.01 13.88 -9.22
C ILE A 44 16.40 14.48 -9.00
N GLU A 45 16.53 15.80 -9.13
CA GLU A 45 17.79 16.53 -8.94
C GLU A 45 17.54 17.90 -8.30
N PRO A 46 18.31 18.32 -7.28
CA PRO A 46 18.24 19.68 -6.77
C PRO A 46 18.85 20.66 -7.77
N LYS A 47 18.18 21.78 -8.01
CA LYS A 47 18.63 22.91 -8.83
C LYS A 47 18.60 24.18 -8.01
N ILE A 48 19.69 24.94 -8.05
CA ILE A 48 19.76 26.25 -7.43
C ILE A 48 19.50 27.28 -8.52
N ARG A 49 18.41 28.04 -8.39
CA ARG A 49 18.12 29.18 -9.26
C ARG A 49 18.53 30.48 -8.56
N PRO A 50 19.47 31.26 -9.13
CA PRO A 50 19.77 32.58 -8.61
C PRO A 50 18.56 33.50 -8.78
N ARG A 51 18.27 34.31 -7.77
CA ARG A 51 17.27 35.38 -7.85
C ARG A 51 17.97 36.71 -8.12
N LEU A 52 17.30 37.61 -8.85
CA LEU A 52 17.80 38.97 -9.12
C LEU A 52 17.97 39.79 -7.82
N THR A 53 17.15 39.49 -6.81
CA THR A 53 17.22 40.07 -5.46
C THR A 53 16.85 38.99 -4.43
N GLY A 54 17.65 38.88 -3.36
CA GLY A 54 17.45 37.90 -2.27
C GLY A 54 18.26 36.62 -2.43
N ASP A 55 18.04 35.68 -1.51
CA ASP A 55 18.76 34.41 -1.50
C ASP A 55 18.38 33.53 -2.71
N PRO A 56 19.35 32.73 -3.22
CA PRO A 56 19.07 31.77 -4.27
C PRO A 56 18.04 30.75 -3.80
N VAL A 57 17.15 30.33 -4.71
CA VAL A 57 16.12 29.35 -4.37
C VAL A 57 16.48 27.98 -4.88
N LYS A 58 16.41 27.02 -3.96
CA LYS A 58 16.53 25.60 -4.24
C LYS A 58 15.18 25.09 -4.73
N LEU A 59 15.17 24.50 -5.92
CA LEU A 59 14.05 23.80 -6.52
C LEU A 59 14.48 22.36 -6.82
N TYR A 60 13.53 21.48 -7.06
CA TYR A 60 13.79 20.10 -7.43
C TYR A 60 13.28 19.86 -8.84
N GLN A 61 14.21 19.57 -9.76
CA GLN A 61 13.87 19.14 -11.10
C GLN A 61 13.44 17.68 -11.06
N VAL A 62 12.23 17.40 -11.52
CA VAL A 62 11.67 16.06 -11.66
C VAL A 62 11.54 15.76 -13.15
N MET A 63 12.33 14.79 -13.61
CA MET A 63 12.25 14.28 -14.97
C MET A 63 11.33 13.06 -15.00
N TYR A 64 10.43 13.00 -15.97
CA TYR A 64 9.48 11.90 -16.13
C TYR A 64 9.21 11.60 -17.60
N ASN A 65 8.92 10.33 -17.88
CA ASN A 65 8.57 9.86 -19.21
C ASN A 65 7.06 9.86 -19.40
N THR A 66 6.59 10.46 -20.49
CA THR A 66 5.18 10.51 -20.88
C THR A 66 4.98 9.79 -22.22
N THR A 67 3.74 9.69 -22.70
CA THR A 67 3.47 9.19 -24.06
C THR A 67 4.09 10.05 -25.16
N SER A 68 4.39 11.33 -24.87
CA SER A 68 5.07 12.25 -25.78
C SER A 68 6.60 12.25 -25.65
N GLY A 69 7.14 11.43 -24.74
CA GLY A 69 8.58 11.30 -24.49
C GLY A 69 9.02 11.87 -23.13
N LEU A 70 10.34 11.96 -22.96
CA LEU A 70 10.99 12.44 -21.75
C LEU A 70 10.84 13.96 -21.62
N THR A 71 10.31 14.39 -20.48
CA THR A 71 10.15 15.80 -20.12
C THR A 71 10.42 15.99 -18.64
N GLY A 72 10.32 17.22 -18.12
CA GLY A 72 10.46 17.47 -16.70
C GLY A 72 10.10 18.91 -16.32
N ASP A 73 9.85 19.09 -15.03
CA ASP A 73 9.52 20.38 -14.45
C ASP A 73 10.23 20.57 -13.09
N THR A 74 10.16 21.78 -12.53
CA THR A 74 10.76 22.15 -11.25
C THR A 74 9.70 22.40 -10.19
N TYR A 75 9.93 21.85 -9.00
CA TYR A 75 9.00 21.92 -7.87
C TYR A 75 9.72 22.45 -6.62
N ASP A 76 9.01 23.21 -5.78
CA ASP A 76 9.55 23.68 -4.49
C ASP A 76 9.64 22.55 -3.45
N ILE A 77 8.64 21.66 -3.44
CA ILE A 77 8.52 20.53 -2.51
C ILE A 77 8.21 19.26 -3.31
N VAL A 78 8.88 18.15 -2.97
CA VAL A 78 8.63 16.84 -3.60
C VAL A 78 8.18 15.83 -2.55
N VAL A 79 7.01 15.22 -2.75
CA VAL A 79 6.49 14.16 -1.89
C VAL A 79 6.49 12.84 -2.66
N ILE A 80 7.23 11.86 -2.14
CA ILE A 80 7.44 10.56 -2.77
C ILE A 80 6.54 9.52 -2.11
N ALA A 81 5.50 9.14 -2.86
CA ALA A 81 4.57 8.06 -2.53
C ALA A 81 4.98 6.69 -3.08
N ALA A 82 5.92 6.65 -4.02
CA ALA A 82 6.33 5.41 -4.66
C ALA A 82 7.27 4.60 -3.74
N PRO A 83 7.21 3.26 -3.74
CA PRO A 83 8.14 2.43 -2.98
C PRO A 83 9.56 2.56 -3.55
N LEU A 84 10.46 3.18 -2.79
CA LEU A 84 11.86 3.36 -3.21
C LEU A 84 12.72 2.12 -2.99
N GLY A 85 12.22 1.11 -2.28
CA GLY A 85 12.98 -0.10 -2.01
C GLY A 85 13.17 -0.98 -3.23
N HIS A 86 14.32 -1.68 -3.32
CA HIS A 86 14.69 -2.57 -4.43
C HIS A 86 14.49 -1.98 -5.84
N LYS A 87 14.67 -0.66 -5.99
CA LYS A 87 14.42 0.06 -7.25
C LYS A 87 13.01 -0.19 -7.82
N MET A 88 12.02 -0.47 -6.98
CA MET A 88 10.64 -0.71 -7.41
C MET A 88 10.05 0.49 -8.16
N ALA A 89 10.39 1.71 -7.74
CA ALA A 89 10.04 2.94 -8.45
C ALA A 89 11.04 3.33 -9.56
N ASP A 90 12.24 2.73 -9.57
CA ASP A 90 13.36 3.03 -10.49
C ASP A 90 13.69 4.53 -10.66
N ILE A 91 13.58 5.30 -9.58
CA ILE A 91 13.88 6.74 -9.58
C ILE A 91 15.37 6.96 -9.28
N THR A 92 16.08 7.66 -10.17
CA THR A 92 17.47 8.05 -9.94
C THR A 92 17.56 9.41 -9.22
N PHE A 93 18.16 9.44 -8.03
CA PHE A 93 18.46 10.69 -7.32
C PHE A 93 19.85 11.21 -7.72
N LYS A 94 19.90 12.38 -8.34
CA LYS A 94 21.14 12.98 -8.88
C LYS A 94 21.58 14.15 -8.02
N ASN A 95 22.89 14.31 -7.83
CA ASN A 95 23.51 15.50 -7.22
C ASN A 95 22.97 15.90 -5.83
N PHE A 96 22.57 14.92 -5.02
CA PHE A 96 22.19 15.14 -3.62
C PHE A 96 23.40 15.08 -2.70
N THR A 97 23.46 16.02 -1.74
CA THR A 97 24.49 16.07 -0.71
C THR A 97 23.81 16.27 0.65
N PRO A 98 23.80 15.25 1.54
CA PRO A 98 24.29 13.89 1.33
C PRO A 98 23.44 13.12 0.29
N PRO A 99 23.97 12.02 -0.29
CA PRO A 99 23.19 11.16 -1.18
C PRO A 99 21.95 10.60 -0.49
N ILE A 100 20.85 10.43 -1.25
CA ILE A 100 19.65 9.76 -0.75
C ILE A 100 19.99 8.29 -0.46
N PRO A 101 19.67 7.78 0.75
CA PRO A 101 20.01 6.41 1.13
C PRO A 101 19.22 5.39 0.31
N GLU A 102 19.81 4.21 0.10
CA GLU A 102 19.09 3.06 -0.45
C GLU A 102 18.28 2.34 0.63
N PHE A 103 17.13 1.78 0.23
CA PHE A 103 16.21 1.09 1.12
C PHE A 103 16.07 -0.38 0.72
N PRO A 104 16.92 -1.30 1.23
CA PRO A 104 16.75 -2.72 0.95
C PRO A 104 15.54 -3.25 1.72
N ASN A 105 14.38 -3.31 1.06
CA ASN A 105 13.12 -3.77 1.64
C ASN A 105 12.60 -4.94 0.81
N PRO A 106 13.00 -6.19 1.09
CA PRO A 106 12.41 -7.33 0.39
C PRO A 106 10.91 -7.34 0.63
N TYR A 107 10.11 -7.53 -0.41
CA TYR A 107 8.65 -7.65 -0.30
C TYR A 107 8.26 -9.10 -0.30
N HIS A 108 7.21 -9.43 0.44
CA HIS A 108 6.50 -10.67 0.29
C HIS A 108 5.66 -10.63 -0.98
N GLN A 109 5.97 -11.54 -1.90
CA GLN A 109 5.03 -11.85 -2.98
C GLN A 109 3.83 -12.58 -2.37
N THR A 110 2.65 -12.25 -2.87
CA THR A 110 1.41 -12.99 -2.61
C THR A 110 0.68 -13.20 -3.92
N VAL A 111 -0.03 -14.30 -4.02
CA VAL A 111 -0.94 -14.60 -5.11
C VAL A 111 -2.36 -14.55 -4.57
N THR A 112 -3.18 -13.71 -5.20
CA THR A 112 -4.63 -13.70 -4.99
C THR A 112 -5.27 -14.54 -6.09
N THR A 113 -5.94 -15.61 -5.73
CA THR A 113 -6.73 -16.44 -6.65
C THR A 113 -8.21 -16.27 -6.32
N LEU A 114 -8.95 -15.66 -7.24
CA LEU A 114 -10.41 -15.55 -7.18
C LEU A 114 -11.02 -16.74 -7.92
N VAL A 115 -11.80 -17.57 -7.22
CA VAL A 115 -12.43 -18.77 -7.76
C VAL A 115 -13.93 -18.64 -7.62
N HIS A 116 -14.66 -18.69 -8.74
CA HIS A 116 -16.11 -18.86 -8.72
C HIS A 116 -16.39 -20.37 -8.67
N GLY A 117 -16.81 -20.88 -7.52
CA GLY A 117 -16.96 -22.33 -7.34
C GLY A 117 -17.29 -22.77 -5.91
N ARG A 118 -17.31 -24.09 -5.72
CA ARG A 118 -17.66 -24.76 -4.47
C ARG A 118 -16.43 -25.40 -3.85
N LEU A 119 -16.12 -25.02 -2.60
CA LEU A 119 -15.04 -25.65 -1.83
C LEU A 119 -15.30 -27.14 -1.64
N ASN A 120 -14.21 -27.91 -1.58
CA ASN A 120 -14.23 -29.31 -1.22
C ASN A 120 -14.25 -29.43 0.31
N ALA A 121 -15.41 -29.67 0.92
CA ALA A 121 -15.53 -29.77 2.38
C ALA A 121 -14.62 -30.85 2.99
N SER A 122 -14.39 -31.96 2.27
CA SER A 122 -13.51 -33.05 2.71
C SER A 122 -12.05 -32.62 2.83
N PHE A 123 -11.61 -31.62 2.07
CA PHE A 123 -10.28 -31.03 2.22
C PHE A 123 -10.06 -30.45 3.63
N PHE A 124 -11.13 -29.95 4.24
CA PHE A 124 -11.13 -29.38 5.59
C PHE A 124 -11.53 -30.40 6.67
N GLY A 125 -11.59 -31.69 6.34
CA GLY A 125 -11.92 -32.76 7.28
C GLY A 125 -13.41 -32.96 7.56
N TYR A 126 -14.29 -32.26 6.84
CA TYR A 126 -15.75 -32.46 6.97
C TYR A 126 -16.19 -33.68 6.15
N ARG A 127 -16.87 -34.62 6.81
CA ARG A 127 -17.45 -35.80 6.13
C ARG A 127 -18.76 -35.47 5.41
N ASP A 128 -19.57 -34.62 6.02
CA ASP A 128 -20.80 -34.11 5.44
C ASP A 128 -20.57 -32.67 4.94
N PRO A 129 -20.64 -32.42 3.63
CA PRO A 129 -20.53 -31.08 3.07
C PRO A 129 -21.60 -30.11 3.58
N SER A 130 -22.75 -30.60 4.03
CA SER A 130 -23.84 -29.77 4.54
C SER A 130 -23.47 -29.04 5.83
N ALA A 131 -22.55 -29.60 6.63
CA ALA A 131 -22.07 -29.02 7.88
C ALA A 131 -20.97 -27.95 7.68
N PHE A 132 -20.52 -27.73 6.43
CA PHE A 132 -19.48 -26.76 6.14
C PHE A 132 -20.06 -25.35 5.96
N HIS A 133 -19.82 -24.48 6.95
CA HIS A 133 -20.35 -23.10 6.98
C HIS A 133 -19.26 -22.03 7.17
N LEU A 134 -17.99 -22.38 7.01
CA LEU A 134 -16.89 -21.44 7.22
C LEU A 134 -16.82 -20.44 6.07
N GLY A 135 -17.08 -19.17 6.34
CA GLY A 135 -16.93 -18.07 5.37
C GLY A 135 -15.52 -17.50 5.26
N ALA A 136 -14.65 -17.82 6.23
CA ALA A 136 -13.25 -17.45 6.23
C ALA A 136 -12.41 -18.52 6.93
N ILE A 137 -11.23 -18.80 6.39
CA ILE A 137 -10.30 -19.83 6.85
C ILE A 137 -8.91 -19.23 6.84
N PHE A 138 -8.20 -19.35 7.95
CA PHE A 138 -6.85 -18.85 8.13
C PHE A 138 -5.94 -19.96 8.60
N THR A 139 -4.71 -19.96 8.11
CA THR A 139 -3.69 -20.89 8.57
C THR A 139 -2.65 -20.14 9.38
N THR A 140 -2.02 -20.84 10.33
CA THR A 140 -0.74 -20.39 10.88
C THR A 140 0.36 -20.63 9.85
N GLU A 141 1.54 -20.03 10.08
CA GLU A 141 2.70 -20.27 9.23
C GLU A 141 3.05 -21.77 9.22
N ASN A 142 3.02 -22.37 8.03
CA ASN A 142 3.38 -23.76 7.82
C ASN A 142 3.86 -23.95 6.38
N PRO A 143 5.15 -24.27 6.14
CA PRO A 143 5.71 -24.39 4.79
C PRO A 143 5.13 -25.57 3.99
N LYS A 144 4.40 -26.49 4.63
CA LYS A 144 3.72 -27.60 3.94
C LYS A 144 2.36 -27.20 3.36
N LEU A 145 1.81 -26.06 3.76
CA LEU A 145 0.53 -25.57 3.26
C LEU A 145 0.74 -24.72 2.00
N PHE A 146 -0.09 -24.96 0.99
CA PHE A 146 -0.05 -24.20 -0.26
C PHE A 146 -1.01 -22.99 -0.26
N VAL A 147 -1.77 -22.80 0.82
CA VAL A 147 -2.67 -21.66 1.05
C VAL A 147 -2.38 -21.05 2.41
N SER A 148 -2.51 -19.73 2.49
CA SER A 148 -2.38 -18.96 3.73
C SER A 148 -3.75 -18.57 4.30
N SER A 149 -4.72 -18.28 3.43
CA SER A 149 -6.10 -18.02 3.84
C SER A 149 -7.09 -18.12 2.67
N LEU A 150 -8.36 -18.31 3.02
CA LEU A 150 -9.50 -18.30 2.10
C LEU A 150 -10.62 -17.47 2.72
N GLY A 151 -11.36 -16.75 1.89
CA GLY A 151 -12.56 -16.05 2.33
C GLY A 151 -13.58 -15.90 1.21
N VAL A 152 -14.86 -16.03 1.56
CA VAL A 152 -15.96 -15.73 0.63
C VAL A 152 -15.99 -14.23 0.36
N VAL A 153 -16.16 -13.87 -0.91
CA VAL A 153 -16.28 -12.49 -1.37
C VAL A 153 -17.77 -12.21 -1.62
N SER A 154 -18.32 -11.22 -0.93
CA SER A 154 -19.68 -10.77 -1.13
C SER A 154 -19.74 -9.58 -2.09
N PRO A 155 -20.85 -9.44 -2.85
CA PRO A 155 -21.21 -8.20 -3.51
C PRO A 155 -21.28 -7.03 -2.52
N VAL A 156 -20.93 -5.83 -3.00
CA VAL A 156 -21.02 -4.58 -2.21
C VAL A 156 -22.46 -4.24 -1.83
N GLU A 157 -23.44 -4.67 -2.63
CA GLU A 157 -24.87 -4.35 -2.46
C GLU A 157 -25.55 -5.16 -1.35
N GLY A 158 -24.79 -5.83 -0.48
CA GLY A 158 -25.32 -6.39 0.76
C GLY A 158 -25.97 -7.77 0.65
N ALA A 159 -25.63 -8.57 -0.38
CA ALA A 159 -26.02 -9.98 -0.38
C ALA A 159 -25.34 -10.71 0.78
N GLU A 160 -26.11 -11.49 1.55
CA GLU A 160 -25.60 -12.28 2.66
C GLU A 160 -24.44 -13.18 2.21
N ARG A 161 -23.40 -13.24 3.06
CA ARG A 161 -22.30 -14.20 2.92
C ARG A 161 -22.88 -15.60 3.09
N ASN A 162 -23.32 -16.24 2.00
CA ASN A 162 -23.73 -17.63 2.04
C ASN A 162 -22.60 -18.52 1.48
N PRO A 163 -21.68 -19.01 2.34
CA PRO A 163 -20.59 -19.91 1.91
C PRO A 163 -21.11 -21.24 1.38
N SER A 164 -22.36 -21.60 1.69
CA SER A 164 -23.05 -22.80 1.18
C SER A 164 -23.69 -22.57 -0.19
N SER A 165 -23.64 -21.34 -0.73
CA SER A 165 -24.10 -21.06 -2.09
C SER A 165 -23.25 -21.83 -3.12
N PRO A 166 -23.88 -22.53 -4.09
CA PRO A 166 -23.15 -23.22 -5.17
C PRO A 166 -22.29 -22.28 -6.03
N LEU A 167 -22.58 -20.97 -6.01
CA LEU A 167 -22.00 -19.95 -6.89
C LEU A 167 -21.22 -18.88 -6.10
N ALA A 168 -20.65 -19.26 -4.95
CA ALA A 168 -19.83 -18.35 -4.16
C ALA A 168 -18.51 -18.01 -4.90
N VAL A 169 -18.06 -16.77 -4.73
CA VAL A 169 -16.71 -16.36 -5.14
C VAL A 169 -15.79 -16.43 -3.93
N TRP A 170 -14.72 -17.21 -4.06
CA TRP A 170 -13.70 -17.38 -3.04
C TRP A 170 -12.45 -16.63 -3.40
N LYS A 171 -11.90 -15.88 -2.44
CA LYS A 171 -10.57 -15.29 -2.52
C LYS A 171 -9.61 -16.18 -1.75
N VAL A 172 -8.61 -16.71 -2.44
CA VAL A 172 -7.56 -17.55 -1.86
C VAL A 172 -6.23 -16.79 -1.93
N PHE A 173 -5.55 -16.71 -0.79
CA PHE A 173 -4.18 -16.20 -0.72
C PHE A 173 -3.19 -17.35 -0.60
N SER A 174 -2.15 -17.33 -1.42
CA SER A 174 -1.05 -18.29 -1.45
C SER A 174 0.27 -17.59 -1.79
N GLN A 175 1.39 -18.26 -1.51
CA GLN A 175 2.72 -17.73 -1.87
C GLN A 175 2.98 -17.82 -3.39
N GLU A 176 2.52 -18.91 -4.01
CA GLU A 176 2.64 -19.19 -5.44
C GLU A 176 1.27 -19.42 -6.08
N GLU A 177 1.21 -19.43 -7.42
CA GLU A 177 -0.03 -19.78 -8.12
C GLU A 177 -0.43 -21.22 -7.82
N LEU A 178 -1.73 -21.42 -7.59
CA LEU A 178 -2.26 -22.75 -7.30
C LEU A 178 -2.17 -23.64 -8.55
N SER A 179 -1.57 -24.82 -8.39
CA SER A 179 -1.56 -25.83 -9.45
C SER A 179 -2.98 -26.34 -9.73
N LYS A 180 -3.18 -27.00 -10.87
CA LYS A 180 -4.48 -27.61 -11.19
C LYS A 180 -4.88 -28.67 -10.17
N GLU A 181 -3.91 -29.40 -9.63
CA GLU A 181 -4.08 -30.42 -8.60
C GLU A 181 -4.47 -29.79 -7.27
N GLN A 182 -3.83 -28.68 -6.88
CA GLN A 182 -4.18 -27.90 -5.70
C GLN A 182 -5.57 -27.27 -5.81
N LEU A 183 -5.95 -26.76 -6.99
CA LEU A 183 -7.30 -26.26 -7.22
C LEU A 183 -8.34 -27.38 -7.14
N ARG A 184 -8.08 -28.54 -7.73
CA ARG A 184 -8.98 -29.71 -7.66
C ARG A 184 -9.08 -30.32 -6.26
N SER A 185 -8.03 -30.23 -5.45
CA SER A 185 -8.10 -30.68 -4.05
C SER A 185 -8.93 -29.72 -3.20
N LEU A 186 -8.78 -28.42 -3.45
CA LEU A 186 -9.43 -27.35 -2.68
C LEU A 186 -10.88 -27.08 -3.08
N PHE A 187 -11.22 -27.25 -4.36
CA PHE A 187 -12.55 -27.01 -4.92
C PHE A 187 -13.12 -28.29 -5.54
N SER A 188 -14.34 -28.64 -5.15
CA SER A 188 -15.09 -29.76 -5.75
C SER A 188 -15.56 -29.44 -7.17
N SER A 189 -15.82 -28.16 -7.45
CA SER A 189 -16.17 -27.62 -8.77
C SER A 189 -15.87 -26.12 -8.82
N TYR A 190 -15.55 -25.60 -10.01
CA TYR A 190 -15.39 -24.18 -10.26
C TYR A 190 -15.63 -23.85 -11.74
N ASP A 191 -16.19 -22.67 -12.01
CA ASP A 191 -16.50 -22.21 -13.37
C ASP A 191 -15.41 -21.27 -13.92
N SER A 192 -14.82 -20.47 -13.05
CA SER A 192 -13.79 -19.51 -13.46
C SER A 192 -12.78 -19.25 -12.35
N VAL A 193 -11.56 -18.95 -12.78
CA VAL A 193 -10.41 -18.64 -11.93
C VAL A 193 -9.76 -17.38 -12.46
N ARG A 194 -9.50 -16.40 -11.59
CA ARG A 194 -8.70 -15.22 -11.88
C ARG A 194 -7.55 -15.13 -10.91
N VAL A 195 -6.33 -14.99 -11.44
CA VAL A 195 -5.11 -14.97 -10.65
C VAL A 195 -4.47 -13.59 -10.73
N LYS A 196 -4.00 -13.08 -9.59
CA LYS A 196 -3.20 -11.85 -9.52
C LYS A 196 -2.02 -12.05 -8.59
N LYS A 197 -0.82 -12.06 -9.17
CA LYS A 197 0.45 -11.90 -8.45
C LYS A 197 0.66 -10.43 -8.09
N TRP A 198 1.16 -10.18 -6.88
CA TRP A 198 1.50 -8.85 -6.41
C TRP A 198 2.50 -8.91 -5.24
N LEU A 199 3.24 -7.83 -5.05
CA LEU A 199 4.08 -7.62 -3.88
C LEU A 199 3.18 -6.98 -2.82
N ALA A 200 2.91 -7.71 -1.73
CA ALA A 200 1.85 -7.36 -0.79
C ALA A 200 2.33 -6.43 0.31
N TYR A 201 3.48 -6.71 0.91
CA TYR A 201 4.06 -5.92 2.01
C TYR A 201 5.55 -6.20 2.19
N PRO A 202 6.32 -5.27 2.80
CA PRO A 202 7.72 -5.51 3.16
C PRO A 202 7.91 -6.67 4.13
N HIS A 203 9.04 -7.36 4.05
CA HIS A 203 9.49 -8.30 5.06
C HIS A 203 9.90 -7.53 6.31
N TYR A 204 9.31 -7.90 7.45
CA TYR A 204 9.57 -7.27 8.74
C TYR A 204 10.54 -8.13 9.54
N SER A 205 11.65 -7.55 9.99
CA SER A 205 12.63 -8.22 10.86
C SER A 205 12.99 -7.34 12.06
N PRO A 206 12.12 -7.24 13.08
CA PRO A 206 12.36 -6.39 14.23
C PRO A 206 13.62 -6.83 15.03
N PRO A 207 14.41 -5.88 15.57
CA PRO A 207 14.24 -4.43 15.47
C PRO A 207 14.79 -3.89 14.13
N GLU A 208 13.92 -3.27 13.33
CA GLU A 208 14.32 -2.64 12.06
C GLU A 208 14.25 -1.13 12.16
N LYS A 209 15.19 -0.44 11.49
CA LYS A 209 15.18 1.02 11.40
C LYS A 209 14.21 1.47 10.30
N LEU A 210 13.28 2.36 10.63
CA LEU A 210 12.38 2.94 9.65
C LEU A 210 13.12 3.92 8.71
N PRO A 211 12.74 4.01 7.42
CA PRO A 211 13.24 5.04 6.53
C PRO A 211 12.91 6.43 7.08
N PRO A 212 13.79 7.43 6.91
CA PRO A 212 13.48 8.78 7.32
C PRO A 212 12.33 9.34 6.47
N VAL A 213 11.42 10.07 7.11
CA VAL A 213 10.33 10.78 6.41
C VAL A 213 10.88 11.94 5.59
N ILE A 214 11.92 12.63 6.08
CA ILE A 214 12.59 13.71 5.37
C ILE A 214 13.84 13.11 4.71
N LEU A 215 13.84 12.99 3.37
CA LEU A 215 14.99 12.49 2.62
C LEU A 215 16.03 13.60 2.35
N HIS A 216 15.54 14.81 2.15
CA HIS A 216 16.29 16.04 1.94
C HIS A 216 15.40 17.22 2.34
N ASP A 217 15.97 18.42 2.49
CA ASP A 217 15.32 19.68 2.90
C ASP A 217 13.80 19.77 2.65
N ASP A 218 13.38 19.58 1.39
CA ASP A 218 11.96 19.65 0.97
C ASP A 218 11.56 18.42 0.14
N ILE A 219 12.20 17.27 0.40
CA ILE A 219 11.83 15.98 -0.15
C ILE A 219 11.34 15.06 0.97
N TYR A 220 10.08 14.66 0.89
CA TYR A 220 9.44 13.78 1.87
C TYR A 220 9.19 12.38 1.28
N TYR A 221 9.48 11.34 2.03
CA TYR A 221 9.21 9.94 1.67
C TYR A 221 8.16 9.33 2.59
N LEU A 222 6.92 9.29 2.11
CA LEU A 222 5.79 8.78 2.90
C LEU A 222 5.73 7.25 2.90
N ASN A 223 6.15 6.60 1.81
CA ASN A 223 6.04 5.15 1.68
C ASN A 223 7.01 4.39 2.60
N GLY A 224 7.92 5.11 3.26
CA GLY A 224 8.73 4.56 4.34
C GLY A 224 7.91 3.98 5.50
N VAL A 225 6.68 4.48 5.71
CA VAL A 225 5.76 4.01 6.75
C VAL A 225 5.38 2.53 6.58
N GLU A 226 5.42 2.01 5.35
CA GLU A 226 5.09 0.60 5.09
C GLU A 226 6.03 -0.37 5.79
N ARG A 227 7.24 0.08 6.15
CA ARG A 227 8.21 -0.69 6.93
C ARG A 227 7.82 -0.81 8.41
N ALA A 228 6.91 0.03 8.91
CA ALA A 228 6.29 -0.17 10.22
C ALA A 228 5.04 -1.05 10.10
N ALA A 229 4.18 -0.73 9.13
CA ALA A 229 2.96 -1.47 8.82
C ALA A 229 2.45 -1.06 7.44
N SER A 230 2.22 -2.03 6.54
CA SER A 230 1.68 -1.79 5.21
C SER A 230 0.15 -1.92 5.23
N ALA A 231 -0.54 -0.78 5.30
CA ALA A 231 -1.99 -0.65 5.27
C ALA A 231 -2.38 0.73 4.73
N MET A 232 -3.57 0.86 4.13
CA MET A 232 -4.03 2.13 3.53
C MET A 232 -4.16 3.23 4.59
N GLU A 233 -4.56 2.88 5.79
CA GLU A 233 -4.68 3.76 6.95
C GLU A 233 -3.32 4.35 7.33
N MET A 234 -2.26 3.53 7.29
CA MET A 234 -0.90 3.97 7.56
C MET A 234 -0.40 4.93 6.48
N SER A 235 -0.71 4.67 5.21
CA SER A 235 -0.43 5.59 4.11
C SER A 235 -1.17 6.93 4.28
N ALA A 236 -2.42 6.91 4.75
CA ALA A 236 -3.19 8.12 5.01
C ALA A 236 -2.61 8.94 6.17
N ILE A 237 -2.18 8.29 7.25
CA ILE A 237 -1.48 8.95 8.37
C ILE A 237 -0.18 9.60 7.89
N ALA A 238 0.64 8.85 7.14
CA ALA A 238 1.90 9.37 6.60
C ALA A 238 1.67 10.55 5.65
N ALA A 239 0.66 10.48 4.78
CA ALA A 239 0.31 11.57 3.87
C ALA A 239 -0.16 12.83 4.62
N LYS A 240 -0.99 12.68 5.66
CA LYS A 240 -1.41 13.80 6.51
C LYS A 240 -0.22 14.49 7.16
N ASN A 241 0.70 13.72 7.74
CA ASN A 241 1.88 14.26 8.39
C ASN A 241 2.82 14.95 7.37
N ALA A 242 3.03 14.35 6.20
CA ALA A 242 3.83 14.97 5.13
C ALA A 242 3.21 16.30 4.63
N ALA A 243 1.88 16.37 4.51
CA ALA A 243 1.20 17.61 4.13
C ALA A 243 1.36 18.71 5.19
N LEU A 244 1.29 18.35 6.48
CA LEU A 244 1.54 19.30 7.58
C LEU A 244 2.99 19.78 7.60
N LEU A 245 3.96 18.86 7.41
CA LEU A 245 5.38 19.23 7.29
C LEU A 245 5.60 20.19 6.13
N ALA A 246 5.06 19.89 4.95
CA ALA A 246 5.14 20.75 3.77
C ALA A 246 4.49 22.11 4.01
N TYR A 247 3.33 22.16 4.68
CA TYR A 247 2.66 23.40 5.05
C TYR A 247 3.53 24.25 5.98
N HIS A 248 4.03 23.68 7.07
CA HIS A 248 4.88 24.42 8.01
C HIS A 248 6.16 24.91 7.34
N ARG A 249 6.76 24.10 6.47
CA ARG A 249 7.93 24.48 5.66
C ARG A 249 7.61 25.66 4.75
N TRP A 250 6.51 25.59 4.00
CA TRP A 250 6.07 26.61 3.04
C TRP A 250 5.87 27.99 3.69
N TYR A 251 5.31 28.01 4.89
CA TYR A 251 5.04 29.26 5.63
C TYR A 251 6.14 29.66 6.60
N GLY A 252 7.30 28.98 6.61
CA GLY A 252 8.41 29.30 7.53
C GLY A 252 8.12 28.99 9.01
N ASN A 253 7.12 28.16 9.29
CA ASN A 253 6.67 27.78 10.62
C ASN A 253 7.37 26.51 11.12
N THR A 254 8.66 26.35 10.85
CA THR A 254 9.42 25.13 11.21
C THR A 254 9.50 24.90 12.72
N HIS A 255 9.38 25.95 13.53
CA HIS A 255 9.28 25.88 15.00
C HIS A 255 7.98 25.22 15.50
N LEU A 256 7.00 24.97 14.62
CA LEU A 256 5.78 24.22 14.93
C LEU A 256 5.91 22.71 14.64
N ILE A 257 7.03 22.27 14.08
CA ILE A 257 7.33 20.87 13.80
C ILE A 257 7.99 20.24 15.02
N ASP A 258 7.59 19.01 15.37
CA ASP A 258 8.19 18.17 16.42
C ASP A 258 8.42 18.88 17.76
N GLN A 259 7.43 19.65 18.20
CA GLN A 259 7.47 20.37 19.47
C GLN A 259 7.55 19.39 20.67
N GLU A 260 8.74 19.29 21.27
CA GLU A 260 9.02 18.35 22.38
C GLU A 260 8.06 18.52 23.58
N ASP A 261 7.67 19.75 23.90
CA ASP A 261 6.79 20.07 25.03
C ASP A 261 5.30 20.22 24.66
N LEU A 262 4.88 19.91 23.43
CA LEU A 262 3.51 20.19 22.98
C LEU A 262 2.46 19.55 23.89
N HIS A 263 2.72 18.32 24.33
CA HIS A 263 1.78 17.59 25.19
C HIS A 263 1.63 18.25 26.57
N GLU A 264 2.72 18.81 27.11
CA GLU A 264 2.67 19.54 28.38
C GLU A 264 2.02 20.92 28.21
N LYS A 265 2.29 21.62 27.10
CA LYS A 265 1.64 22.90 26.77
C LYS A 265 0.12 22.77 26.61
N LEU A 266 -0.34 21.72 25.92
CA LEU A 266 -1.76 21.43 25.73
C LEU A 266 -2.51 21.11 27.04
N LYS A 267 -1.82 20.54 28.04
CA LYS A 267 -2.41 20.29 29.37
C LYS A 267 -2.59 21.56 30.19
N THR A 268 -1.74 22.57 29.99
CA THR A 268 -1.81 23.84 30.71
C THR A 268 -2.80 24.85 30.11
N GLU A 269 -3.30 24.60 28.90
CA GLU A 269 -4.26 25.46 28.19
C GLU A 269 -5.73 25.02 28.30
N LEU A 270 -6.01 23.93 29.03
CA LEU A 270 -7.36 23.42 29.36
C LEU A 270 -7.69 23.66 30.84
#